data_AF-A0A6V7LDG2-F1
#
_entry.id   AF-A0A6V7LDG2-F1
#
_cell.length_a   1.000
_cell.length_b   1.000
_cell.length_c   1.000
_cell.angle_alpha   90.00
_cell.angle_beta   90.00
_cell.angle_gamma   90.00
#
_symmetry.space_group_name_H-M   'P 1'
#
loop_
_entity.id
_entity.type
_entity.pdbx_description
1 polymer ?
#
loop_
_entity_poly.entity_id
_entity_poly.type
_entity_poly.pdbx_seq_one_letter_code
_entity_poly.pdbx_strand_id
1 'polypeptide(L)'
;RLPFSVRVLLESAVRNCDEFQVKQKDVEKILDWEVNQAKEENVEVAFKPARVILQDLTGVPAVVDFAAMRDSVKELGGDPDKINPICPSDLVIDHSIQVDFVR
;
A
#
# COMPACT_ATOMS: atom_id res chain seq x y z
N ARG A 1 -19.36 -1.97 18.42
CA ARG A 1 -18.09 -1.57 19.08
C ARG A 1 -16.89 -2.02 18.22
N LEU A 2 -16.10 -1.08 17.69
CA LEU A 2 -15.01 -1.42 16.77
C LEU A 2 -13.73 -1.97 17.48
N PRO A 3 -13.14 -3.08 16.98
CA PRO A 3 -11.80 -3.54 17.36
C PRO A 3 -10.74 -2.47 17.06
N PHE A 4 -9.65 -2.48 17.82
CA PHE A 4 -8.58 -1.49 17.63
C PHE A 4 -7.92 -1.56 16.24
N SER A 5 -7.75 -2.75 15.67
CA SER A 5 -7.26 -2.92 14.30
C SER A 5 -8.16 -2.23 13.27
N VAL A 6 -9.48 -2.35 13.41
CA VAL A 6 -10.46 -1.72 12.51
C VAL A 6 -10.48 -0.21 12.67
N ARG A 7 -10.20 0.32 13.87
CA ARG A 7 -10.07 1.77 14.08
C ARG A 7 -8.93 2.38 13.28
N VAL A 8 -7.83 1.64 13.06
CA VAL A 8 -6.72 2.10 12.21
C VAL A 8 -7.16 2.18 10.75
N LEU A 9 -7.93 1.19 10.28
CA LEU A 9 -8.51 1.22 8.93
C LEU A 9 -9.48 2.39 8.76
N LEU A 10 -10.34 2.62 9.77
CA LEU A 10 -11.30 3.72 9.76
C LEU A 10 -10.60 5.08 9.71
N GLU A 11 -9.57 5.31 10.55
CA GLU A 11 -8.80 6.55 10.51
C GLU A 11 -8.18 6.78 9.14
N SER A 12 -7.54 5.75 8.57
CA SER A 12 -6.92 5.84 7.25
C SER A 12 -7.96 6.17 6.18
N ALA A 13 -9.13 5.55 6.21
CA ALA A 13 -10.20 5.82 5.25
C ALA A 13 -10.74 7.25 5.38
N VAL A 14 -11.01 7.72 6.61
CA VAL A 14 -11.51 9.08 6.86
C VAL A 14 -10.50 10.13 6.41
N ARG A 15 -9.21 9.96 6.75
CA ARG A 15 -8.16 10.91 6.39
C ARG A 15 -7.91 11.00 4.89
N ASN A 16 -8.13 9.91 4.15
CA ASN A 16 -7.88 9.84 2.71
C ASN A 16 -9.17 9.86 1.87
N CYS A 17 -10.31 10.26 2.44
CA CYS A 17 -11.58 10.35 1.74
C CYS A 17 -11.53 11.46 0.68
N ASP A 18 -11.43 11.06 -0.59
CA ASP A 18 -11.27 11.95 -1.75
C ASP A 18 -12.42 11.82 -2.77
N GLU A 19 -13.45 11.02 -2.45
CA GLU A 19 -14.58 10.66 -3.33
C GLU A 19 -14.17 10.01 -4.67
N PHE A 20 -12.91 9.61 -4.80
CA PHE A 20 -12.37 8.97 -5.99
C PHE A 20 -11.78 7.59 -5.68
N GLN A 21 -10.69 7.54 -4.91
CA GLN A 21 -10.07 6.30 -4.44
C GLN A 21 -10.73 5.80 -3.16
N VAL A 22 -11.13 6.70 -2.27
CA VAL A 22 -11.84 6.38 -1.02
C VAL A 22 -13.11 7.22 -0.96
N LYS A 23 -14.26 6.53 -0.98
CA LYS A 23 -15.57 7.19 -0.94
C LYS A 23 -16.12 7.22 0.48
N GLN A 24 -17.01 8.16 0.76
CA GLN A 24 -17.73 8.24 2.03
C GLN A 24 -18.45 6.94 2.37
N LYS A 25 -19.00 6.26 1.35
CA LYS A 25 -19.61 4.93 1.51
C LYS A 25 -18.64 3.88 2.03
N ASP A 26 -17.35 3.97 1.70
CA ASP A 26 -16.35 3.01 2.18
C ASP A 26 -16.00 3.26 3.65
N VAL A 27 -16.02 4.51 4.08
CA VAL A 27 -15.91 4.88 5.51
C VAL A 27 -17.10 4.32 6.30
N GLU A 28 -18.33 4.50 5.79
CA GLU A 28 -19.54 3.95 6.40
C GLU A 28 -19.50 2.42 6.50
N LYS A 29 -19.04 1.73 5.45
CA LYS A 29 -18.86 0.27 5.47
C LYS A 29 -17.91 -0.19 6.58
N ILE A 30 -16.82 0.54 6.82
CA ILE A 30 -15.86 0.23 7.90
C ILE A 30 -16.47 0.54 9.28
N LEU A 31 -17.29 1.59 9.39
CA LEU A 31 -18.01 1.91 10.61
C LEU A 31 -19.00 0.79 10.99
N ASP A 32 -19.68 0.24 9.98
CA ASP A 32 -20.63 -0.88 10.10
C ASP A 32 -19.96 -2.26 10.09
N TRP A 33 -18.69 -2.33 10.50
CA TRP A 33 -17.88 -3.56 10.49
C TRP A 33 -18.56 -4.75 11.18
N GLU A 34 -19.29 -4.53 12.29
CA GLU A 34 -19.94 -5.63 13.03
C GLU A 34 -20.98 -6.38 12.18
N VAL A 35 -21.67 -5.67 11.28
CA VAL A 35 -22.67 -6.23 10.37
C VAL A 35 -21.99 -6.77 9.12
N ASN A 36 -21.05 -6.00 8.56
CA ASN A 36 -20.44 -6.31 7.27
C ASN A 36 -19.48 -7.51 7.31
N GLN A 37 -18.85 -7.80 8.44
CA GLN A 37 -17.97 -8.98 8.58
C GLN A 37 -18.72 -10.31 8.52
N ALA A 38 -20.02 -10.31 8.81
CA ALA A 38 -20.85 -11.52 8.93
C ALA A 38 -21.67 -11.80 7.67
N LYS A 39 -21.58 -10.93 6.65
CA LYS A 39 -22.27 -11.11 5.37
C LYS A 39 -21.56 -12.19 4.55
N GLU A 40 -22.34 -13.01 3.86
CA GLU A 40 -21.80 -13.97 2.86
C GLU A 40 -21.15 -13.24 1.68
N GLU A 41 -21.64 -12.02 1.40
CA GLU A 41 -21.08 -11.09 0.42
C GLU A 41 -19.87 -10.38 1.06
N ASN A 42 -18.66 -10.75 0.64
CA ASN A 42 -17.45 -10.08 1.11
C ASN A 42 -17.49 -8.59 0.75
N VAL A 43 -17.31 -7.73 1.76
CA VAL A 43 -17.25 -6.28 1.57
C VAL A 43 -15.80 -5.84 1.43
N GLU A 44 -15.45 -5.32 0.25
CA GLU A 44 -14.13 -4.73 0.01
C GLU A 44 -14.01 -3.33 0.62
N VAL A 45 -12.82 -3.01 1.13
CA VAL A 45 -12.49 -1.73 1.75
C VAL A 45 -11.14 -1.23 1.25
N ALA A 46 -11.05 0.08 0.98
CA ALA A 46 -9.79 0.71 0.61
C ALA A 46 -8.92 0.94 1.86
N PHE A 47 -7.63 0.67 1.76
CA PHE A 47 -6.66 0.96 2.81
C PHE A 47 -5.42 1.64 2.25
N LYS A 48 -5.13 2.84 2.76
CA LYS A 48 -3.92 3.60 2.43
C LYS A 48 -2.96 3.57 3.63
N PRO A 49 -1.94 2.69 3.62
CA PRO A 49 -0.95 2.66 4.68
C PRO A 49 -0.11 3.96 4.69
N ALA A 50 0.47 4.29 5.83
CA ALA A 50 1.26 5.51 5.98
C ALA A 50 2.67 5.42 5.38
N ARG A 51 3.23 4.22 5.25
CA ARG A 51 4.56 3.94 4.70
C ARG A 51 4.63 2.50 4.17
N VAL A 52 5.64 2.22 3.36
CA VAL A 52 5.95 0.88 2.84
C VAL A 52 7.33 0.46 3.34
N ILE A 53 7.49 -0.82 3.68
CA ILE A 53 8.79 -1.44 3.95
C ILE A 53 9.00 -2.58 2.97
N LEU A 54 10.18 -2.60 2.35
CA LEU A 54 10.59 -3.63 1.40
C LEU A 54 11.83 -4.34 1.93
N GLN A 55 11.93 -5.63 1.63
CA GLN A 55 13.16 -6.40 1.78
C GLN A 55 13.83 -6.55 0.41
N ASP A 56 15.11 -6.85 0.35
CA ASP A 56 15.94 -6.83 -0.87
C ASP A 56 15.39 -7.65 -2.05
N LEU A 57 14.93 -8.88 -1.83
CA LEU A 57 14.41 -9.75 -2.90
C LEU A 57 13.13 -9.21 -3.56
N THR A 58 12.29 -8.45 -2.85
CA THR A 58 11.11 -7.80 -3.42
C THR A 58 11.33 -6.31 -3.73
N GLY A 59 12.31 -5.70 -3.08
CA GLY A 59 12.67 -4.30 -3.26
C GLY A 59 13.39 -4.06 -4.58
N VAL A 60 14.30 -4.95 -4.98
CA VAL A 60 14.98 -4.87 -6.27
C VAL A 60 14.00 -4.89 -7.45
N PRO A 61 13.09 -5.88 -7.60
CA PRO A 61 12.13 -5.87 -8.70
C PRO A 61 11.19 -4.66 -8.64
N ALA A 62 10.77 -4.20 -7.45
CA ALA A 62 9.96 -3.00 -7.34
C ALA A 62 10.68 -1.73 -7.86
N VAL A 63 11.98 -1.57 -7.58
CA VAL A 63 12.77 -0.45 -8.12
C VAL A 63 12.96 -0.58 -9.63
N VAL A 64 13.13 -1.80 -10.15
CA VAL A 64 13.17 -2.06 -11.59
C VAL A 64 11.85 -1.68 -12.26
N ASP A 65 10.71 -1.96 -11.64
CA ASP A 65 9.40 -1.54 -12.14
C ASP A 65 9.28 -0.01 -12.21
N PHE A 66 9.75 0.71 -11.17
CA PHE A 66 9.80 2.18 -11.20
C PHE A 66 10.68 2.70 -12.35
N ALA A 67 11.82 2.06 -12.63
CA ALA A 67 12.69 2.43 -13.74
C ALA A 67 11.99 2.19 -15.09
N ALA A 68 11.36 1.02 -15.28
CA ALA A 68 10.60 0.71 -16.50
C ALA A 68 9.44 1.68 -16.71
N MET A 69 8.70 2.03 -15.64
CA MET A 69 7.63 3.03 -15.70
C MET A 69 8.15 4.41 -16.09
N ARG A 70 9.33 4.83 -15.61
CA ARG A 70 9.95 6.10 -16.01
C ARG A 70 10.30 6.12 -17.50
N ASP A 71 10.88 5.04 -18.00
CA ASP A 71 11.21 4.90 -19.42
C ASP A 71 9.94 4.96 -20.27
N SER A 72 8.89 4.21 -19.90
CA SER A 72 7.60 4.24 -20.61
C SER A 72 6.94 5.62 -20.59
N VAL A 73 6.96 6.34 -19.45
CA VAL A 73 6.41 7.69 -19.37
C VAL A 73 7.18 8.66 -20.28
N LYS A 74 8.51 8.53 -20.35
CA LYS A 74 9.36 9.33 -21.23
C LYS A 74 9.04 9.08 -22.70
N GLU A 75 8.89 7.82 -23.10
CA GLU A 75 8.54 7.43 -24.48
C GLU A 75 7.18 7.99 -24.91
N LEU A 76 6.22 8.06 -23.98
CA LEU A 76 4.91 8.66 -24.19
C LEU A 76 4.91 10.21 -24.14
N GLY A 77 6.09 10.84 -23.98
CA GLY A 77 6.23 12.30 -23.91
C GLY A 77 5.77 12.92 -22.58
N GLY A 78 5.59 12.11 -21.54
CA GLY A 78 5.30 12.55 -20.18
C GLY A 78 6.55 12.93 -19.40
N ASP A 79 6.34 13.37 -18.16
CA ASP A 79 7.40 13.74 -17.22
C ASP A 79 7.77 12.52 -16.33
N PRO A 80 8.97 11.92 -16.49
CA PRO A 80 9.39 10.75 -15.71
C PRO A 80 9.54 11.04 -14.22
N ASP A 81 9.76 12.30 -13.82
CA ASP A 81 9.93 12.67 -12.42
C ASP A 81 8.61 12.57 -11.63
N LYS A 82 7.47 12.39 -12.32
CA LYS A 82 6.20 12.03 -11.67
C LYS A 82 6.17 10.60 -11.14
N ILE A 83 7.06 9.74 -11.60
CA ILE A 83 7.16 8.34 -11.18
C ILE A 83 8.08 8.25 -9.96
N ASN A 84 7.49 8.49 -8.79
CA ASN A 84 8.13 8.44 -7.48
C ASN A 84 7.18 7.87 -6.42
N PRO A 85 7.70 7.24 -5.35
CA PRO A 85 6.89 6.80 -4.21
C PRO A 85 6.12 7.97 -3.58
N ILE A 86 4.82 7.79 -3.36
CA ILE A 86 3.93 8.81 -2.77
C ILE A 86 3.92 8.82 -1.23
N CYS A 87 4.47 7.77 -0.62
CA CYS A 87 4.63 7.66 0.83
C CYS A 87 6.07 7.22 1.14
N PRO A 88 6.56 7.44 2.37
CA PRO A 88 7.88 6.99 2.78
C PRO A 88 8.05 5.49 2.53
N SER A 89 9.19 5.12 1.95
CA SER A 89 9.53 3.74 1.63
C SER A 89 10.91 3.42 2.20
N ASP A 90 10.97 2.38 3.04
CA ASP A 90 12.20 1.88 3.65
C ASP A 90 12.62 0.57 2.96
N LEU A 91 13.85 0.47 2.46
CA LEU A 91 14.40 -0.78 1.93
C LEU A 91 15.44 -1.35 2.91
N VAL A 92 15.20 -2.57 3.36
CA VAL A 92 16.11 -3.31 4.24
C VAL A 92 16.77 -4.43 3.44
N ILE A 93 18.10 -4.52 3.52
CA ILE A 93 18.88 -5.59 2.90
C ILE A 93 19.24 -6.58 3.99
N ASP A 94 18.49 -7.68 4.05
CA ASP A 94 18.64 -8.71 5.09
C ASP A 94 18.66 -10.14 4.53
N HIS A 95 18.22 -10.38 3.30
CA HIS A 95 18.22 -11.70 2.66
C HIS A 95 19.42 -11.95 1.74
N SER A 96 20.34 -10.99 1.65
CA SER A 96 21.49 -11.05 0.73
C SER A 96 22.68 -11.86 1.26
N ILE A 97 22.73 -12.15 2.57
CA ILE A 97 23.86 -12.88 3.17
C ILE A 97 23.49 -14.33 3.46
N GLN A 98 24.33 -15.25 2.98
CA GLN A 98 24.27 -16.67 3.31
C GLN A 98 25.41 -17.02 4.25
N VAL A 99 25.17 -17.98 5.15
CA VAL A 99 26.19 -18.44 6.07
C VAL A 99 26.96 -19.59 5.43
N ASP A 100 27.95 -19.24 4.60
CA ASP A 100 28.76 -20.21 3.87
C ASP A 100 29.70 -21.01 4.79
N PHE A 101 30.07 -20.42 5.94
CA PHE A 101 30.92 -21.05 6.94
C PHE A 101 30.35 -20.84 8.33
N VAL A 102 30.14 -21.95 9.06
CA VAL A 102 29.86 -21.96 10.50
C VAL A 102 31.01 -22.70 11.18
N ARG A 103 31.54 -22.12 12.25
CA ARG A 103 32.64 -22.70 13.03
C ARG A 103 32.13 -23.63 14.12
#